data_AF-A0AAV3HBP7-F1
#
_entry.id   AF-A0AAV3HBP7-F1
#
_cell.length_a   1.000
_cell.length_b   1.000
_cell.length_c   1.000
_cell.angle_alpha   90.00
_cell.angle_beta   90.00
_cell.angle_gamma   90.00
#
_symmetry.space_group_name_H-M   'P 1'
#
loop_
_entity.id
_entity.type
_entity.pdbx_description
1 polymer ?
#
loop_
_entity_poly.entity_id
_entity_poly.type
_entity_poly.pdbx_seq_one_letter_code
_entity_poly.pdbx_strand_id
1 'polypeptide(L)'
;MGISQGWKLGGAIKTTERKLAEGVLIHGDQPLMAWCVGNARVEPKGNAILITKQASGRGKIDPLMALFNAVSLMSLNPEPKKKAYEVFFI
;
A
#
# COMPACT_ATOMS: atom_id res chain seq x y z
N MET A 1 11.25 7.65 5.82
CA MET A 1 10.60 7.54 4.49
C MET A 1 9.14 7.89 4.68
N GLY A 2 8.62 8.91 3.98
CA GLY A 2 7.20 9.27 4.06
C GLY A 2 6.49 8.90 2.75
N ILE A 3 5.32 8.25 2.83
CA ILE A 3 4.47 8.00 1.65
C ILE A 3 3.44 9.11 1.53
N SER A 4 3.41 9.76 0.37
CA SER A 4 2.45 10.82 0.09
C SER A 4 1.02 10.24 0.07
N GLN A 5 0.14 10.82 0.88
CA GLN A 5 -1.23 10.34 1.09
C GLN A 5 -2.23 10.97 0.09
N GLY A 6 -3.49 10.52 0.17
CA GLY A 6 -4.59 11.06 -0.64
C GLY A 6 -4.46 10.66 -2.11
N TRP A 7 -4.64 11.61 -3.03
CA TRP A 7 -4.69 11.33 -4.48
C TRP A 7 -3.44 10.64 -5.03
N LYS A 8 -2.26 10.84 -4.40
CA LYS A 8 -1.02 10.20 -4.82
C LYS A 8 -0.97 8.69 -4.54
N LEU A 9 -1.84 8.17 -3.67
CA LEU A 9 -2.02 6.73 -3.46
C LEU A 9 -2.83 6.04 -4.57
N GLY A 10 -3.48 6.80 -5.47
CA GLY A 10 -4.31 6.23 -6.53
C GLY A 10 -3.58 5.19 -7.40
N GLY A 11 -2.30 5.40 -7.67
CA GLY A 11 -1.47 4.42 -8.39
C GLY A 11 -1.27 3.11 -7.60
N ALA A 12 -1.06 3.22 -6.29
CA ALA A 12 -0.88 2.06 -5.41
C ALA A 12 -2.18 1.26 -5.25
N ILE A 13 -3.33 1.93 -5.15
CA ILE A 13 -4.65 1.28 -5.11
C ILE A 13 -4.86 0.42 -6.36
N LYS A 14 -4.70 1.02 -7.55
CA LYS A 14 -4.86 0.30 -8.84
C LYS A 14 -3.83 -0.81 -9.02
N THR A 15 -2.59 -0.59 -8.59
CA THR A 15 -1.54 -1.61 -8.67
C THR A 15 -1.85 -2.79 -7.77
N THR A 16 -2.35 -2.53 -6.56
CA THR A 16 -2.75 -3.57 -5.60
C THR A 16 -3.87 -4.42 -6.18
N GLU A 17 -4.93 -3.79 -6.69
CA GLU A 17 -6.06 -4.47 -7.35
C GLU A 17 -5.58 -5.37 -8.50
N ARG A 18 -4.78 -4.82 -9.41
CA ARG A 18 -4.27 -5.57 -10.56
C ARG A 18 -3.39 -6.74 -10.12
N LYS A 19 -2.47 -6.54 -9.17
CA LYS A 19 -1.55 -7.57 -8.70
C LYS A 19 -2.25 -8.68 -7.93
N LEU A 20 -3.34 -8.34 -7.22
CA LEU A 20 -4.20 -9.32 -6.57
C LEU A 20 -4.97 -10.14 -7.61
N ALA A 21 -5.55 -9.50 -8.63
CA ALA A 21 -6.24 -10.18 -9.73
C ALA A 21 -5.30 -11.07 -10.57
N GLU A 22 -4.04 -10.66 -10.76
CA GLU A 22 -2.98 -11.46 -11.39
C GLU A 22 -2.54 -12.67 -10.53
N GLY A 23 -2.91 -12.74 -9.25
CA GLY A 23 -2.49 -13.79 -8.32
C GLY A 23 -1.04 -13.71 -7.85
N VAL A 24 -0.34 -12.60 -8.13
CA VAL A 24 1.08 -12.40 -7.73
C VAL A 24 1.23 -11.64 -6.42
N LEU A 25 0.19 -10.90 -6.01
CA LEU A 25 0.08 -10.38 -4.64
C LEU A 25 -0.84 -11.31 -3.86
N ILE A 26 -0.27 -11.97 -2.85
CA ILE A 26 -1.01 -12.85 -1.94
C ILE A 26 -1.18 -12.09 -0.62
N HIS A 27 -2.41 -11.88 -0.19
CA HIS A 27 -2.70 -11.37 1.15
C HIS A 27 -2.83 -12.52 2.15
N GLY A 28 -2.54 -12.27 3.43
CA GLY A 28 -2.52 -13.33 4.45
C GLY A 28 -3.88 -13.87 4.91
N ASP A 29 -4.96 -13.63 4.15
CA ASP A 29 -6.33 -14.09 4.45
C ASP A 29 -6.80 -13.94 5.92
N GLN A 30 -6.51 -12.78 6.52
CA GLN A 30 -6.86 -12.52 7.92
C GLN A 30 -8.26 -11.87 8.03
N PRO A 31 -9.13 -12.29 8.96
CA PRO A 31 -10.46 -11.70 9.14
C PRO A 31 -10.44 -10.19 9.38
N LEU A 32 -9.39 -9.69 10.04
CA LEU A 32 -9.17 -8.26 10.24
C LEU A 32 -9.05 -7.50 8.92
N MET A 33 -8.35 -8.07 7.94
CA MET A 33 -8.19 -7.45 6.62
C MET A 33 -9.52 -7.42 5.87
N ALA A 34 -10.29 -8.53 5.89
CA ALA A 34 -11.63 -8.57 5.28
C ALA A 34 -12.55 -7.51 5.87
N TRP A 35 -12.53 -7.33 7.20
CA TRP A 35 -13.31 -6.29 7.87
C TRP A 35 -12.86 -4.86 7.47
N CYS A 36 -11.56 -4.60 7.43
CA CYS A 36 -11.04 -3.29 7.00
C CYS A 36 -11.32 -2.97 5.53
N VAL A 37 -11.28 -3.96 4.65
CA VAL A 37 -11.65 -3.82 3.23
C VAL A 37 -13.15 -3.51 3.11
N GLY A 38 -14.02 -4.22 3.83
CA GLY A 38 -15.47 -3.97 3.82
C GLY A 38 -15.87 -2.57 4.31
N ASN A 39 -15.05 -1.98 5.18
CA ASN A 39 -15.24 -0.60 5.65
C ASN A 39 -14.80 0.46 4.63
N ALA A 40 -13.92 0.12 3.69
CA ALA A 40 -13.34 1.10 2.78
C ALA A 40 -14.40 1.70 1.85
N ARG A 41 -14.28 3.00 1.59
CA ARG A 41 -15.12 3.71 0.61
C ARG A 41 -14.21 4.37 -0.41
N VAL A 42 -14.44 4.05 -1.68
CA VAL A 42 -13.72 4.62 -2.82
C VAL A 42 -14.45 5.88 -3.27
N GLU A 43 -13.77 7.00 -3.21
CA GLU A 43 -14.29 8.30 -3.63
C GLU A 43 -13.60 8.74 -4.92
N PRO A 44 -14.35 8.98 -6.01
CA PRO A 44 -13.81 9.67 -7.17
C PRO A 44 -13.54 11.14 -6.80
N LYS A 45 -12.34 11.64 -7.12
CA LYS A 45 -11.98 13.06 -6.96
C LYS A 45 -11.27 13.54 -8.22
N GLY A 46 -11.99 14.27 -9.06
CA GLY A 46 -11.53 14.56 -10.42
C GLY A 46 -11.28 13.26 -11.17
N ASN A 47 -10.08 13.11 -11.73
CA ASN A 47 -9.66 11.90 -12.46
C ASN A 47 -8.99 10.84 -11.57
N ALA A 48 -8.93 11.06 -10.25
CA ALA A 48 -8.28 10.17 -9.29
C ALA A 48 -9.30 9.43 -8.41
N ILE A 49 -8.85 8.35 -7.78
CA ILE A 49 -9.58 7.64 -6.73
C ILE A 49 -8.91 7.88 -5.39
N LEU A 50 -9.71 8.09 -4.35
CA LEU A 50 -9.25 8.27 -2.98
C LEU A 50 -9.97 7.27 -2.07
N ILE A 51 -9.26 6.79 -1.05
CA ILE A 51 -9.84 6.07 0.08
C ILE A 51 -9.41 6.84 1.32
N THR A 52 -10.37 7.38 2.06
CA THR A 52 -10.11 8.22 3.22
C THR A 52 -10.78 7.68 4.48
N LYS A 53 -10.22 8.02 5.64
CA LYS A 53 -10.80 7.64 6.94
C LYS A 53 -12.16 8.31 7.16
N GLN A 54 -12.29 9.52 6.65
CA GLN A 54 -13.47 10.37 6.72
C GLN A 54 -14.64 9.71 5.99
N ALA A 55 -14.42 9.28 4.74
CA ALA A 55 -15.45 8.58 3.97
C ALA A 55 -15.77 7.18 4.51
N SER A 56 -14.79 6.52 5.12
CA SER A 56 -14.98 5.22 5.78
C SER A 56 -15.70 5.34 7.15
N GLY A 57 -16.09 6.56 7.56
CA GLY A 57 -16.91 6.81 8.75
C GLY A 57 -16.23 6.38 10.05
N ARG A 58 -16.88 5.51 10.84
CA ARG A 58 -16.32 4.95 12.08
C ARG A 58 -15.47 3.69 11.87
N GLY A 59 -15.63 3.01 10.73
CA GLY A 59 -14.85 1.82 10.38
C GLY A 59 -13.36 2.10 10.28
N LYS A 60 -12.52 1.11 10.57
CA LYS A 60 -11.07 1.22 10.41
C LYS A 60 -10.65 0.70 9.05
N ILE A 61 -9.61 1.33 8.50
CA ILE A 61 -9.01 1.03 7.21
C ILE A 61 -7.49 0.91 7.30
N ASP A 62 -6.92 0.93 8.51
CA ASP A 62 -5.48 1.07 8.71
C ASP A 62 -4.65 -0.06 8.08
N PRO A 63 -5.01 -1.35 8.22
CA PRO A 63 -4.33 -2.44 7.51
C PRO A 63 -4.38 -2.30 5.98
N LEU A 64 -5.50 -1.81 5.44
CA LEU A 64 -5.65 -1.57 4.00
C LEU A 64 -4.77 -0.40 3.54
N MET A 65 -4.74 0.70 4.31
CA MET A 65 -3.87 1.84 4.02
C MET A 65 -2.39 1.48 4.16
N ALA A 66 -2.04 0.62 5.12
CA ALA A 66 -0.70 0.09 5.28
C ALA A 66 -0.27 -0.75 4.07
N LEU A 67 -1.17 -1.58 3.52
CA LEU A 67 -0.92 -2.31 2.28
C LEU A 67 -0.62 -1.36 1.11
N PHE A 68 -1.42 -0.30 0.91
CA PHE A 68 -1.14 0.67 -0.16
C PHE A 68 0.19 1.38 0.02
N ASN A 69 0.55 1.74 1.25
CA ASN A 69 1.86 2.32 1.55
C ASN A 69 3.00 1.33 1.23
N ALA A 70 2.83 0.05 1.55
CA ALA A 70 3.81 -0.99 1.22
C ALA A 70 3.97 -1.16 -0.29
N VAL A 71 2.86 -1.20 -1.03
CA VAL A 71 2.87 -1.26 -2.51
C VAL A 71 3.54 -0.01 -3.10
N SER A 72 3.30 1.19 -2.56
CA SER A 72 4.02 2.40 -2.95
C SER A 72 5.53 2.25 -2.75
N LEU A 73 5.98 1.77 -1.59
CA LEU A 73 7.41 1.57 -1.32
C LEU A 73 8.04 0.52 -2.23
N MET A 74 7.37 -0.61 -2.44
CA MET A 74 7.86 -1.66 -3.33
C MET A 74 7.95 -1.17 -4.78
N SER A 75 7.01 -0.32 -5.21
CA SER A 75 7.01 0.25 -6.57
C SER A 75 8.16 1.22 -6.82
N LEU A 76 8.77 1.79 -5.77
CA LEU A 76 9.98 2.59 -5.91
C LEU A 76 11.20 1.75 -6.30
N ASN A 77 11.14 0.43 -6.08
CA ASN A 77 12.21 -0.52 -6.34
C ASN A 77 13.61 0.02 -5.97
N PRO A 78 13.83 0.42 -4.71
CA PRO A 78 15.08 1.06 -4.32
C PRO A 78 16.26 0.10 -4.48
N GLU A 79 17.40 0.61 -4.92
CA GLU A 79 18.63 -0.18 -4.96
C GLU A 79 19.01 -0.66 -3.54
N PRO A 80 19.53 -1.90 -3.42
CA PRO A 80 20.03 -2.38 -2.14
C PRO A 80 21.17 -1.49 -1.65
N LYS A 81 21.21 -1.23 -0.34
CA LYS A 81 22.33 -0.49 0.26
C LYS A 81 23.63 -1.26 -0.01
N LYS A 82 24.56 -0.65 -0.76
CA LYS A 82 25.92 -1.18 -0.92
C LYS A 82 26.58 -1.22 0.46
N LYS A 83 26.90 -2.41 0.96
CA LYS A 83 27.80 -2.56 2.10
C LYS A 83 29.24 -2.55 1.57
N ALA A 84 30.06 -1.63 2.06
CA ALA A 84 31.51 -1.76 1.89
C ALA A 84 31.98 -2.88 2.81
N TYR A 85 32.35 -4.02 2.24
CA TYR A 85 32.99 -5.08 3.00
C TYR A 85 34.48 -4.73 3.09
N GLU A 86 34.91 -4.14 4.19
CA GLU A 86 36.33 -3.96 4.47
C GLU A 86 36.89 -5.29 4.94
N VAL A 87 37.79 -5.87 4.14
CA VAL A 87 38.54 -7.07 4.51
C VAL A 87 39.76 -6.62 5.28
N PHE A 88 39.72 -6.75 6.61
CA PHE A 88 40.89 -6.53 7.46
C PHE A 88 41.76 -7.78 7.43
N PHE A 89 42.96 -7.67 6.86
CA PHE A 89 44.00 -8.67 7.04
C PHE A 89 44.77 -8.34 8.32
N ILE A 90 44.93 -9.32 9.21
CA ILE A 90 45.86 -9.33 10.35
C ILE A 90 47.20 -9.90 9.88
#